data_AF-A0A6G2DFW0-F1
#
_entry.id   AF-A0A6G2DFW0-F1
#
_cell.length_a   1.000
_cell.length_b   1.000
_cell.length_c   1.000
_cell.angle_alpha   90.00
_cell.angle_beta   90.00
_cell.angle_gamma   90.00
#
_symmetry.space_group_name_H-M   'P 1'
#
loop_
_entity.id
_entity.type
_entity.pdbx_description
1 polymer ?
#
loop_
_entity_poly.entity_id
_entity_poly.type
_entity_poly.pdbx_seq_one_letter_code
_entity_poly.pdbx_strand_id
1 'polypeptide(L)' 'VNVGKDSFEGYTLTIGKKVIGEIAELDGQFAIIKNGNVDSFYKKLEKAVEILIENYNLAK' A
#
# COMPACT_ATOMS: atom_id res chain seq x y z
N VAL A 1 -1.68 9.71 0.07
CA VAL A 1 -2.51 8.49 -0.12
C VAL A 1 -3.81 8.67 0.62
N ASN A 2 -4.95 8.46 -0.05
CA ASN A 2 -6.26 8.71 0.57
C ASN A 2 -6.76 7.47 1.29
N VAL A 3 -7.13 7.64 2.56
CA VAL A 3 -7.69 6.60 3.42
C VAL A 3 -9.00 7.11 3.98
N GLY A 4 -10.12 6.57 3.48
CA GLY A 4 -11.45 7.09 3.74
C GLY A 4 -11.60 8.52 3.23
N LYS A 5 -11.80 9.47 4.16
CA LYS A 5 -11.93 10.90 3.85
C LYS A 5 -10.65 11.69 4.10
N ASP A 6 -9.66 11.05 4.72
CA ASP A 6 -8.43 11.68 5.15
C ASP A 6 -7.30 11.36 4.17
N SER A 7 -6.29 12.23 4.12
CA SER A 7 -5.10 12.04 3.29
C SER A 7 -3.87 11.95 4.17
N PHE A 8 -3.07 10.93 3.92
CA PHE A 8 -1.86 10.62 4.67
C PHE A 8 -0.65 10.64 3.75
N GLU A 9 0.53 10.86 4.33
CA GLU A 9 1.79 10.62 3.64
C GLU A 9 1.89 9.14 3.23
N GLY A 10 2.67 8.84 2.20
CA GLY A 10 2.80 7.48 1.71
C GLY A 10 3.26 7.37 0.27
N TYR A 11 3.10 6.16 -0.27
CA TYR A 11 3.68 5.74 -1.53
C TYR A 11 2.63 5.08 -2.42
N THR A 12 2.73 5.32 -3.72
CA THR A 12 2.01 4.55 -4.74
C THR A 12 3.01 3.65 -5.45
N LEU A 13 2.75 2.34 -5.45
CA LEU A 13 3.62 1.36 -6.09
C LEU A 13 3.13 1.04 -7.49
N THR A 14 4.02 1.20 -8.48
CA THR A 14 3.70 1.00 -9.90
C THR A 14 4.69 0.05 -10.56
N ILE A 15 4.19 -0.90 -11.35
CA ILE A 15 5.00 -1.75 -12.24
C ILE A 15 4.68 -1.35 -13.68
N GLY A 16 5.64 -0.73 -14.36
CA GLY A 16 5.44 -0.14 -15.67
C GLY A 16 4.37 0.95 -15.62
N LYS A 17 3.23 0.75 -16.31
CA LYS A 17 2.09 1.68 -16.32
C LYS A 17 0.98 1.30 -15.35
N LYS A 18 1.10 0.16 -14.64
CA LYS A 18 0.04 -0.36 -13.78
C LYS A 18 0.34 -0.02 -12.32
N VAL A 19 -0.63 0.60 -11.65
CA VAL A 19 -0.63 0.73 -10.19
C VAL A 19 -0.95 -0.62 -9.59
N ILE A 20 -0.10 -1.10 -8.69
CA ILE A 20 -0.26 -2.40 -8.04
C ILE A 20 -0.64 -2.30 -6.57
N GLY A 21 -0.54 -1.10 -5.99
CA GLY A 21 -1.05 -0.80 -4.66
C GLY A 21 -0.62 0.56 -4.15
N GLU A 22 -1.16 0.93 -3.01
CA GLU A 22 -0.83 2.15 -2.28
C GLU A 22 -0.48 1.80 -0.84
N ILE A 23 0.42 2.57 -0.24
CA ILE A 23 0.87 2.41 1.14
C ILE A 23 0.75 3.78 1.82
N ALA A 24 -0.01 3.87 2.92
CA ALA A 24 -0.07 5.06 3.75
C ALA A 24 0.83 4.92 4.99
N GLU A 25 1.47 6.01 5.40
CA GLU A 25 2.18 6.09 6.68
C GLU A 25 1.21 6.52 7.79
N LEU A 26 1.01 5.65 8.77
CA LEU A 26 0.05 5.81 9.87
C LEU A 26 0.72 5.42 11.18
N ASP A 27 0.84 6.36 12.12
CA ASP A 27 1.37 6.12 13.48
C ASP A 27 2.72 5.36 13.52
N GLY A 28 3.65 5.74 12.62
CA GLY A 28 4.96 5.09 12.51
C GLY A 28 4.92 3.67 11.92
N GLN A 29 3.82 3.31 11.28
CA GLN A 29 3.63 2.06 10.55
C GLN A 29 3.22 2.34 9.10
N PHE A 30 3.29 1.30 8.28
CA PHE A 30 2.98 1.32 6.85
C PHE A 30 1.73 0.49 6.59
N ALA A 31 0.66 1.13 6.14
CA ALA A 31 -0.62 0.53 5.88
C ALA A 31 -0.83 0.32 4.39
N ILE A 32 -1.09 -0.91 3.95
CA ILE A 32 -1.52 -1.17 2.58
C ILE A 32 -2.96 -0.68 2.42
N ILE A 33 -3.20 0.11 1.39
CA ILE A 33 -4.52 0.68 1.08
C ILE A 33 -5.14 -0.05 -0.10
N LYS A 34 -6.40 -0.46 0.08
CA LYS A 34 -7.20 -1.16 -0.93
C LYS A 34 -8.59 -0.56 -0.95
N ASN A 35 -9.02 -0.08 -2.13
CA ASN A 35 -10.31 0.60 -2.30
C ASN A 35 -10.52 1.75 -1.28
N GLY A 36 -9.46 2.52 -1.02
CA GLY A 36 -9.48 3.63 -0.07
C GLY A 36 -9.60 3.24 1.40
N ASN A 37 -9.48 1.96 1.75
CA ASN A 37 -9.48 1.48 3.13
C ASN A 37 -8.16 0.81 3.49
N VAL A 38 -7.81 0.79 4.77
CA VAL A 38 -6.66 0.01 5.23
C VAL A 38 -6.99 -1.47 5.13
N ASP A 39 -6.15 -2.19 4.40
CA ASP A 39 -6.22 -3.64 4.28
C ASP A 39 -5.36 -4.32 5.37
N SER A 40 -4.11 -3.88 5.51
CA SER A 40 -3.11 -4.49 6.40
C SER A 40 -2.09 -3.46 6.90
N PHE A 41 -1.50 -3.69 8.07
CA PHE A 41 -0.45 -2.84 8.65
C PHE A 41 0.89 -3.58 8.80
N TYR A 42 1.98 -2.87 8.56
CA TYR A 42 3.34 -3.39 8.69
C TYR A 42 4.25 -2.38 9.40
N LYS A 43 5.16 -2.88 10.24
CA LYS A 43 6.15 -2.02 10.93
C LYS A 43 7.24 -1.48 10.00
N LYS A 44 7.41 -2.09 8.83
CA LYS A 44 8.50 -1.80 7.89
C LYS A 44 7.93 -1.64 6.48
N LEU A 45 8.40 -0.61 5.78
CA LEU A 45 7.99 -0.32 4.40
C LEU A 45 8.32 -1.48 3.47
N GLU A 46 9.49 -2.10 3.64
CA GLU A 46 9.95 -3.20 2.80
C GLU A 46 8.97 -4.37 2.82
N LYS A 47 8.37 -4.66 3.99
CA LYS A 47 7.39 -5.75 4.11
C LYS A 47 6.08 -5.40 3.40
N ALA A 48 5.61 -4.16 3.51
CA ALA A 48 4.42 -3.72 2.77
C ALA A 48 4.63 -3.78 1.26
N VAL A 49 5.82 -3.39 0.78
CA VAL A 49 6.20 -3.48 -0.65
C VAL A 49 6.27 -4.94 -1.12
N GLU A 50 6.92 -5.83 -0.35
CA GLU A 50 7.01 -7.26 -0.65
C GLU A 50 5.61 -7.87 -0.86
N ILE A 51 4.70 -7.62 0.07
CA ILE A 51 3.32 -8.13 0.00
C ILE A 51 2.58 -7.61 -1.23
N LEU A 52 2.74 -6.33 -1.60
CA LEU A 52 2.11 -5.78 -2.81
C LEU A 52 2.62 -6.47 -4.09
N ILE A 53 3.91 -6.79 -4.15
CA ILE A 53 4.52 -7.47 -5.30
C ILE A 53 4.05 -8.93 -5.36
N GLU A 54 4.04 -9.64 -4.22
CA GLU A 54 3.53 -11.02 -4.14
C GLU A 54 2.07 -11.10 -4.61
N ASN A 55 1.21 -10.23 -4.07
CA ASN A 55 -0.20 -10.16 -4.47
C ASN A 55 -0.38 -9.87 -5.96
N TYR A 56 0.43 -8.98 -6.53
CA TYR A 56 0.40 -8.70 -7.96
C TYR A 56 0.75 -9.91 -8.82
N ASN A 57 1.76 -10.69 -8.41
CA ASN A 57 2.20 -11.87 -9.14
C ASN A 57 1.22 -13.04 -9.01
N LEU A 58 0.56 -13.19 -7.84
CA LEU A 58 -0.45 -14.21 -7.60
C LEU A 58 -1.77 -13.95 -8.33
N ALA A 59 -2.09 -12.68 -8.59
CA ALA A 59 -3.28 -12.28 -9.34
C ALA A 59 -3.11 -12.37 -10.87
N LYS A 60 -1.97 -12.84 -11.36
CA LYS A 60 -1.66 -13.03 -12.79
C LYS A 60 -1.95 -14.46 -13.22
#